data_AF-A0A369ZGI1-F1
#
_entry.id   AF-A0A369ZGI1-F1
#
_cell.length_a   1.000
_cell.length_b   1.000
_cell.length_c   1.000
_cell.angle_alpha   90.00
_cell.angle_beta   90.00
_cell.angle_gamma   90.00
#
_symmetry.space_group_name_H-M   'P 1'
#
loop_
_entity.id
_entity.type
_entity.pdbx_description
1 polymer ?
#
loop_
_entity_poly.entity_id
_entity_poly.type
_entity_poly.pdbx_seq_one_letter_code
_entity_poly.pdbx_strand_id
1 'polypeptide(L)' 'MAKKPTPNFETTLQELESIVTHLESGDLSLEDALNEFETAVKLVQQGQEYLQKAEQRIQILLNKTPEAELTDY' A
#
# COMPACT_ATOMS: atom_id res chain seq x y z
N MET A 1 -3.02 19.96 -16.69
CA MET A 1 -2.16 19.36 -15.67
C MET A 1 -2.69 17.96 -15.40
N ALA A 2 -2.01 16.90 -15.86
CA ALA A 2 -2.47 15.53 -15.68
C ALA A 2 -2.25 15.12 -14.21
N LYS A 3 -3.35 14.76 -13.53
CA LYS A 3 -3.31 14.24 -12.15
C LYS A 3 -2.57 12.91 -12.20
N LYS A 4 -1.38 12.83 -11.58
CA LYS A 4 -0.68 11.55 -11.41
C LYS A 4 -1.67 10.55 -10.82
N PRO A 5 -1.84 9.36 -11.42
CA PRO A 5 -2.73 8.36 -10.86
C PRO A 5 -2.27 8.06 -9.43
N THR A 6 -3.18 8.16 -8.47
CA THR A 6 -2.95 7.64 -7.13
C THR A 6 -2.60 6.16 -7.26
N PRO A 7 -1.42 5.71 -6.79
CA PRO A 7 -1.01 4.32 -6.92
C PRO A 7 -2.03 3.43 -6.20
N ASN A 8 -2.56 2.42 -6.87
CA ASN A 8 -3.46 1.42 -6.28
C ASN A 8 -2.65 0.31 -5.59
N PHE A 9 -3.33 -0.58 -4.87
CA PHE A 9 -2.68 -1.67 -4.13
C PHE A 9 -1.76 -2.52 -5.01
N GLU A 10 -2.19 -2.85 -6.24
CA GLU A 10 -1.39 -3.64 -7.17
C GLU A 10 -0.10 -2.92 -7.56
N THR A 11 -0.15 -1.61 -7.80
CA THR A 11 1.05 -0.82 -8.11
C THR A 11 2.01 -0.76 -6.92
N THR A 12 1.48 -0.53 -5.70
CA THR A 12 2.28 -0.52 -4.48
C THR A 12 2.98 -1.87 -4.25
N LEU A 13 2.29 -2.98 -4.55
CA LEU A 13 2.87 -4.32 -4.43
C LEU A 13 3.97 -4.56 -5.46
N GLN A 14 3.75 -4.18 -6.72
CA GLN A 14 4.76 -4.31 -7.78
C GLN A 14 6.02 -3.48 -7.49
N GLU A 15 5.87 -2.26 -6.99
CA GLU A 15 7.01 -1.43 -6.59
C GLU A 15 7.78 -2.10 -5.44
N LEU A 16 7.09 -2.66 -4.45
CA LEU A 16 7.73 -3.37 -3.34
C LEU A 16 8.52 -4.60 -3.82
N GLU A 17 7.95 -5.39 -4.74
CA GLU A 17 8.63 -6.55 -5.34
C GLU A 17 9.90 -6.15 -6.11
N SER A 18 9.84 -5.03 -6.85
CA SER A 18 11.01 -4.49 -7.55
C SER A 18 12.10 -4.08 -6.57
N ILE A 19 11.74 -3.43 -5.46
CA ILE A 19 12.69 -3.01 -4.43
C ILE A 19 13.35 -4.22 -3.79
N VAL A 20 12.58 -5.25 -3.43
CA VAL A 20 13.12 -6.50 -2.87
C VAL A 20 14.11 -7.13 -3.85
N THR A 21 13.76 -7.20 -5.14
CA THR A 21 14.64 -7.74 -6.18
C THR A 21 15.96 -6.97 -6.26
N HIS A 22 15.92 -5.63 -6.18
CA HIS A 22 17.13 -4.81 -6.19
C HIS A 22 17.97 -5.00 -4.93
N LEU A 23 17.35 -5.06 -3.75
CA LEU A 23 18.04 -5.31 -2.49
C LEU A 23 18.71 -6.69 -2.48
N GLU A 24 18.05 -7.71 -3.03
CA GLU A 24 18.58 -9.08 -3.12
C GLU A 24 19.68 -9.24 -4.17
N SER A 25 19.76 -8.35 -5.17
CA SER A 25 20.82 -8.39 -6.19
C SER A 25 22.23 -8.20 -5.60
N GLY A 26 22.34 -7.45 -4.49
CA GLY A 26 23.61 -7.15 -3.84
C GLY A 26 24.50 -6.13 -4.58
N ASP A 27 24.02 -5.57 -5.70
CA ASP A 27 24.77 -4.60 -6.52
C ASP A 27 24.62 -3.14 -6.04
N LEU A 28 23.78 -2.90 -5.03
CA LEU A 28 23.51 -1.57 -4.49
C LEU A 28 24.63 -1.10 -3.55
N SER A 29 24.93 0.20 -3.61
CA SER A 29 25.72 0.84 -2.56
C SER A 29 24.94 0.85 -1.24
N LEU A 30 25.62 1.03 -0.12
CA LEU A 30 24.96 1.13 1.19
C LEU A 30 23.93 2.27 1.23
N GLU A 31 24.25 3.41 0.62
CA GLU A 31 23.35 4.57 0.57
C GLU A 31 22.11 4.27 -0.26
N ASP A 32 22.28 3.62 -1.42
CA ASP A 32 21.15 3.23 -2.27
C ASP A 32 20.27 2.17 -1.60
N ALA A 33 20.88 1.19 -0.92
CA ALA A 33 20.16 0.17 -0.17
C ALA A 33 19.33 0.78 0.97
N LEU A 34 19.84 1.81 1.65
CA LEU A 34 19.09 2.53 2.68
C LEU A 34 17.91 3.32 2.07
N ASN A 35 18.12 3.97 0.93
CA ASN A 35 17.05 4.70 0.22
C ASN A 35 15.94 3.76 -0.28
N GLU A 36 16.31 2.60 -0.82
CA GLU A 36 15.39 1.55 -1.24
C GLU A 36 14.60 1.01 -0.03
N PHE A 37 15.28 0.77 1.08
CA PHE A 37 14.63 0.32 2.32
C PHE A 37 13.63 1.35 2.86
N GLU A 38 13.97 2.64 2.91
CA GLU A 38 13.04 3.70 3.31
C GLU A 38 11.80 3.75 2.41
N THR A 39 11.99 3.55 1.12
CA THR A 39 10.90 3.50 0.14
C THR A 39 10.02 2.28 0.37
N ALA A 40 10.61 1.10 0.59
CA ALA A 40 9.88 -0.12 0.92
C ALA A 40 9.01 0.06 2.18
N VAL A 41 9.53 0.68 3.25
CA VAL A 41 8.75 0.94 4.47
C VAL A 41 7.52 1.81 4.19
N LYS A 42 7.66 2.85 3.37
CA LYS A 42 6.54 3.72 2.98
C LYS A 42 5.48 2.95 2.17
N LEU A 43 5.92 2.12 1.23
CA LEU A 43 5.01 1.29 0.42
C LEU A 43 4.26 0.26 1.26
N VAL A 44 4.93 -0.38 2.22
CA VAL A 44 4.28 -1.32 3.15
C VAL A 44 3.20 -0.62 3.96
N GLN A 45 3.46 0.58 4.49
CA GLN A 45 2.45 1.37 5.21
C GLN A 45 1.25 1.69 4.32
N GLN A 46 1.49 2.13 3.08
CA GLN A 46 0.41 2.40 2.12
C GLN A 46 -0.41 1.14 1.80
N GLY A 47 0.25 0.01 1.58
CA GLY A 47 -0.41 -1.28 1.34
C GLY A 47 -1.31 -1.70 2.51
N GLN A 48 -0.84 -1.52 3.75
CA GLN A 48 -1.63 -1.78 4.95
C GLN A 48 -2.87 -0.88 5.03
N GLU A 49 -2.73 0.41 4.75
CA GLU A 49 -3.88 1.33 4.72
C GLU A 49 -4.92 0.92 3.67
N TYR A 50 -4.48 0.47 2.49
CA TYR A 50 -5.38 -0.02 1.45
C TYR A 50 -6.17 -1.24 1.92
N LEU A 51 -5.49 -2.21 2.54
CA LEU A 51 -6.13 -3.41 3.07
C LEU A 51 -7.11 -3.08 4.19
N GLN A 52 -6.77 -2.17 5.11
CA GLN A 52 -7.67 -1.72 6.17
C GLN A 52 -8.94 -1.07 5.61
N LYS A 53 -8.81 -0.19 4.61
CA LYS A 53 -9.97 0.43 3.94
C LYS A 53 -10.83 -0.61 3.23
N ALA A 54 -10.22 -1.60 2.59
CA ALA A 54 -10.93 -2.69 1.94
C ALA A 54 -11.69 -3.56 2.96
N GLU A 55 -11.04 -3.92 4.07
CA GLU A 55 -11.66 -4.66 5.17
C GLU A 55 -12.84 -3.88 5.77
N GLN A 56 -12.65 -2.60 6.08
CA GLN A 56 -13.72 -1.74 6.59
C GLN A 56 -14.92 -1.73 5.65
N ARG A 57 -14.69 -1.60 4.34
CA ARG A 57 -15.75 -1.63 3.33
C ARG A 57 -16.48 -2.98 3.31
N ILE A 58 -15.75 -4.09 3.44
CA ILE A 58 -16.34 -5.44 3.55
C ILE A 58 -17.21 -5.54 4.81
N GLN A 59 -16.74 -5.06 5.97
CA GLN A 59 -17.50 -5.11 7.21
C GLN A 59 -18.82 -4.32 7.14
N ILE A 60 -18.77 -3.11 6.55
CA ILE A 60 -19.97 -2.29 6.28
C ILE A 60 -20.95 -3.06 5.39
N LEU A 61 -20.48 -3.64 4.29
CA LEU A 61 -21.33 -4.41 3.37
C LEU A 61 -21.92 -5.68 4.00
N LEU A 62 -21.24 -6.27 4.98
CA LEU A 62 -21.70 -7.44 5.71
C LEU A 62 -22.66 -7.10 6.86
N ASN A 63 -23.03 -5.82 7.06
CA ASN A 63 -23.93 -5.35 8.13
C ASN A 63 -23.51 -5.83 9.53
N LYS A 64 -22.22 -6.09 9.75
CA LYS A 64 -21.65 -6.38 11.06
C LYS A 64 -21.05 -5.09 11.60
N THR A 65 -21.79 -4.39 12.45
CA THR A 65 -21.29 -3.18 13.10
C THR A 65 -21.59 -3.24 14.59
N PRO A 66 -20.67 -2.82 15.46
CA PRO A 66 -21.07 -2.35 16.79
C PRO A 66 -21.89 -1.05 16.66
N GLU A 67 -21.50 -0.13 15.76
CA GLU A 67 -22.31 1.04 15.40
C GLU A 67 -22.06 1.44 13.92
N ALA A 68 -23.06 1.26 13.07
CA ALA A 68 -23.05 1.71 11.67
C ALA A 68 -23.45 3.18 11.60
N GLU A 69 -22.97 3.91 10.59
CA GLU A 69 -23.85 4.51 9.55
C GLU A 69 -23.07 4.75 8.25
N LEU A 70 -23.64 4.28 7.13
CA LEU A 70 -23.70 5.04 5.88
C LEU A 70 -25.13 4.88 5.36
N THR A 71 -25.98 5.81 5.74
CA THR A 71 -27.28 6.07 5.13
C THR A 71 -27.10 7.08 4.00
N ASP A 72 -27.54 6.71 2.80
CA ASP A 72 -28.62 7.44 2.14
C ASP A 72 -29.16 6.61 0.96
N TYR A 73 -30.41 6.19 1.14
CA TYR A 73 -31.45 5.67 0.24
C TYR A 73 -31.06 4.92 -1.04
#